data_AF-R0IU77-F1
#
_entry.id   AF-R0IU77-F1
#
_cell.length_a   1.000
_cell.length_b   1.000
_cell.length_c   1.000
_cell.angle_alpha   90.00
_cell.angle_beta   90.00
_cell.angle_gamma   90.00
#
_symmetry.space_group_name_H-M   'P 1'
#
loop_
_entity.id
_entity.type
_entity.pdbx_description
1 polymer ?
#
loop_
_entity_poly.entity_id
_entity_poly.type
_entity_poly.pdbx_seq_one_letter_code
_entity_poly.pdbx_strand_id
1 'polypeptide(L)'
;MATRSQAWHATAPAISPQLIDILVLILYADFLSSDLRIRPFTKLSANMISTCLDLALLCHPVLALLTIQRPKMQTQQSLWQYFLLSFLSLLAVRYVSSTGTQPHILVEAVTGVCQTCTQPNPIAVTYPNNATGVLNGTISVVPISLALARKLIPPQYRILEHAYRHLLPSFPKDMYPVVVQAMLDHDIQAFGFKIPDFSRAGLEFPFLDLLGDNSTSFKWVPSLLITANNSVAIKGSADYGTHTFPATFDSACNAYSGVPDAKRPGTTTSSSAKSTDATTSNTTAALATLFSATTKKPYPISFFANVTNQVIFADAKSCDNQIRLFNTSLSTAPNKIEFVRGSVRAKFWPFDTEHVWNNVYGVRLATAFIENNYLPCENFRGYGS
;
A
#
# COMPACT_ATOMS: atom_id res chain seq x y z
N MET A 1 -15.79 48.25 1.59
CA MET A 1 -15.85 48.84 0.24
C MET A 1 -15.01 47.96 -0.68
N ALA A 2 -15.65 47.43 -1.73
CA ALA A 2 -15.10 46.79 -2.94
C ALA A 2 -14.20 45.54 -2.81
N THR A 3 -14.85 44.38 -2.94
CA THR A 3 -14.32 43.12 -3.44
C THR A 3 -13.93 43.22 -4.93
N ARG A 4 -12.81 42.59 -5.34
CA ARG A 4 -12.52 42.26 -6.75
C ARG A 4 -12.06 40.81 -6.84
N SER A 5 -12.99 39.97 -7.28
CA SER A 5 -12.76 38.62 -7.80
C SER A 5 -12.41 38.72 -9.28
N GLN A 6 -11.27 38.16 -9.70
CA GLN A 6 -10.93 37.94 -11.10
C GLN A 6 -11.03 36.44 -11.38
N ALA A 7 -12.04 36.06 -12.16
CA ALA A 7 -12.20 34.73 -12.71
C ALA A 7 -11.29 34.55 -13.93
N TRP A 8 -10.48 33.49 -13.93
CA TRP A 8 -9.71 33.03 -15.08
C TRP A 8 -10.55 32.00 -15.85
N HIS A 9 -10.92 32.31 -17.10
CA HIS A 9 -11.46 31.32 -18.04
C HIS A 9 -10.32 30.71 -18.84
N ALA A 10 -10.02 29.44 -18.57
CA ALA A 10 -9.19 28.61 -19.45
C ALA A 10 -10.11 27.87 -20.44
N THR A 11 -9.95 28.14 -21.73
CA THR A 11 -10.59 27.40 -22.82
C THR A 11 -9.78 26.15 -23.14
N ALA A 12 -10.41 24.97 -23.02
CA ALA A 12 -9.83 23.71 -23.48
C ALA A 12 -9.89 23.63 -25.02
N PRO A 13 -8.89 23.03 -25.70
CA PRO A 13 -8.91 22.90 -27.16
C PRO A 13 -9.96 21.88 -27.61
N ALA A 14 -10.75 22.25 -28.61
CA ALA A 14 -11.74 21.38 -29.22
C ALA A 14 -11.06 20.27 -30.04
N ILE A 15 -11.34 19.02 -29.70
CA ILE A 15 -10.93 17.84 -30.47
C ILE A 15 -11.86 17.73 -31.69
N SER A 16 -11.28 17.65 -32.88
CA SER A 16 -12.03 17.53 -34.15
C SER A 16 -12.83 16.22 -34.18
N PRO A 17 -14.13 16.24 -34.55
CA PRO A 17 -14.95 15.04 -34.72
C PRO A 17 -14.36 14.01 -35.69
N GLN A 18 -13.55 14.46 -36.66
CA GLN A 18 -12.93 13.60 -37.66
C GLN A 18 -11.84 12.67 -37.08
N LEU A 19 -11.24 13.02 -35.93
CA LEU A 19 -10.23 12.16 -35.29
C LEU A 19 -10.87 10.97 -34.54
N ILE A 20 -12.12 11.13 -34.09
CA ILE A 20 -12.87 10.08 -33.38
C ILE A 20 -13.41 9.06 -34.39
N ASP A 21 -13.89 9.52 -35.54
CA ASP A 21 -14.37 8.64 -36.62
C ASP A 21 -13.22 7.77 -37.20
N ILE A 22 -11.99 8.29 -37.27
CA ILE A 22 -10.81 7.53 -37.69
C ILE A 22 -10.43 6.45 -36.66
N LEU A 23 -10.52 6.73 -35.35
CA LEU A 23 -10.21 5.74 -34.32
C LEU A 23 -11.23 4.59 -34.29
N VAL A 24 -12.51 4.89 -34.53
CA VAL A 24 -13.58 3.90 -34.59
C VAL A 24 -13.49 3.06 -35.87
N LEU A 25 -13.10 3.65 -37.01
CA LEU A 25 -12.87 2.93 -38.26
C LEU A 25 -11.66 1.99 -38.20
N ILE A 26 -10.58 2.38 -37.51
CA ILE A 26 -9.41 1.51 -37.30
C ILE A 26 -9.79 0.28 -36.45
N LEU A 27 -10.62 0.47 -35.41
CA LEU A 27 -11.09 -0.63 -34.56
C LEU A 27 -12.12 -1.54 -35.24
N TYR A 28 -12.89 -1.03 -36.21
CA TYR A 28 -13.88 -1.82 -36.96
C TYR A 28 -13.25 -2.57 -38.15
N ALA A 29 -12.22 -2.02 -38.78
CA ALA A 29 -11.54 -2.65 -39.92
C ALA A 29 -10.76 -3.92 -39.52
N ASP A 30 -10.24 -3.97 -38.29
CA ASP A 30 -9.54 -5.15 -37.77
C ASP A 30 -10.48 -6.32 -37.40
N PHE A 31 -11.79 -6.07 -37.26
CA PHE A 31 -12.76 -7.09 -36.85
C PHE A 31 -13.41 -7.83 -38.03
N LEU A 32 -13.30 -7.32 -39.27
CA LEU A 32 -14.01 -7.86 -40.45
C LEU A 32 -13.12 -8.34 -41.60
N SER A 33 -11.79 -8.33 -41.47
CA SER A 33 -10.92 -8.86 -42.52
C SER A 33 -10.60 -10.34 -42.28
N SER A 34 -11.47 -11.23 -42.75
CA SER A 34 -11.09 -12.61 -43.04
C SER A 34 -10.26 -12.62 -44.32
N ASP A 35 -9.00 -13.02 -44.18
CA ASP A 35 -8.03 -13.40 -45.23
C ASP A 35 -7.00 -12.32 -45.64
N LEU A 36 -5.92 -12.20 -44.84
CA LEU A 36 -4.57 -11.94 -45.35
C LEU A 36 -3.52 -12.34 -44.30
N ARG A 37 -2.65 -13.29 -44.68
CA ARG A 37 -1.51 -13.76 -43.88
C ARG A 37 -0.61 -12.58 -43.47
N ILE A 38 -0.30 -12.44 -42.18
CA ILE A 38 1.01 -12.06 -41.61
C ILE A 38 0.97 -12.07 -40.05
N ARG A 39 1.93 -12.82 -39.48
CA ARG A 39 2.57 -12.81 -38.13
C ARG A 39 1.73 -12.89 -36.83
N PRO A 40 2.21 -13.66 -35.82
CA PRO A 40 1.51 -13.84 -34.55
C PRO A 40 1.62 -12.58 -33.69
N PHE A 41 0.50 -11.91 -33.45
CA PHE A 41 0.38 -10.90 -32.41
C PHE A 41 0.11 -11.56 -31.05
N THR A 42 0.73 -10.97 -30.03
CA THR A 42 0.71 -11.34 -28.61
C THR A 42 -0.68 -11.54 -28.03
N LYS A 43 -0.85 -12.57 -27.17
CA LYS A 43 -2.05 -12.79 -26.34
C LYS A 43 -2.44 -11.49 -25.64
N LEU A 44 -3.60 -10.91 -25.98
CA LEU A 44 -4.25 -9.92 -25.12
C LEU A 44 -4.55 -10.59 -23.78
N SER A 45 -4.14 -9.95 -22.67
CA SER A 45 -4.47 -10.46 -21.33
C SER A 45 -5.96 -10.26 -21.04
N ALA A 46 -6.57 -11.20 -20.32
CA ALA A 46 -7.98 -11.11 -19.92
C ALA A 46 -8.30 -9.79 -19.17
N ASN A 47 -7.31 -9.26 -18.44
CA ASN A 47 -7.42 -7.97 -17.74
C ASN A 47 -7.60 -6.80 -18.72
N MET A 48 -6.89 -6.79 -19.85
CA MET A 48 -7.01 -5.73 -20.85
C MET A 48 -8.39 -5.74 -21.52
N ILE A 49 -8.96 -6.93 -21.75
CA ILE A 49 -10.31 -7.09 -22.31
C ILE A 49 -11.37 -6.57 -21.32
N SER A 50 -11.24 -6.87 -20.03
CA SER A 50 -12.16 -6.36 -19.00
C SER A 50 -12.12 -4.83 -18.92
N THR A 51 -10.93 -4.23 -18.92
CA THR A 51 -10.78 -2.77 -18.87
C THR A 51 -11.37 -2.09 -20.11
N CYS A 52 -11.19 -2.68 -21.30
CA CYS A 52 -11.81 -2.17 -22.52
C CYS A 52 -13.35 -2.27 -22.50
N LEU A 53 -13.91 -3.35 -21.94
CA LEU A 53 -15.36 -3.53 -21.79
C LEU A 53 -15.96 -2.54 -20.77
N ASP A 54 -15.28 -2.30 -19.66
CA ASP A 54 -15.71 -1.33 -18.65
C ASP A 54 -15.68 0.10 -19.21
N LEU A 55 -14.64 0.46 -19.97
CA LEU A 55 -14.55 1.75 -20.64
C LEU A 55 -15.65 1.92 -21.71
N ALA A 56 -15.90 0.88 -22.50
CA ALA A 56 -16.98 0.88 -23.49
C ALA A 56 -18.35 1.10 -22.84
N LEU A 57 -18.65 0.42 -21.74
CA LEU A 57 -19.91 0.57 -21.00
C LEU A 57 -20.07 1.95 -20.35
N LEU A 58 -18.97 2.59 -19.95
CA LEU A 58 -18.99 3.92 -19.34
C LEU A 58 -19.17 5.04 -20.39
N CYS A 59 -18.56 4.86 -21.57
CA CYS A 59 -18.64 5.83 -22.66
C CYS A 59 -19.92 5.70 -23.50
N HIS A 60 -20.56 4.53 -23.56
CA HIS A 60 -21.71 4.29 -24.43
C HIS A 60 -22.93 5.19 -24.15
N PRO A 61 -23.36 5.40 -22.88
CA PRO A 61 -24.51 6.25 -22.56
C PRO A 61 -24.25 7.73 -22.90
N VAL A 62 -23.01 8.19 -22.72
CA VAL A 62 -22.61 9.57 -22.99
C VAL A 62 -22.62 9.84 -24.49
N LEU A 63 -22.06 8.93 -25.29
CA LEU A 63 -22.07 9.03 -26.75
C LEU A 63 -23.50 8.98 -27.30
N ALA A 64 -24.36 8.12 -26.75
CA ALA A 64 -25.76 8.05 -27.14
C ALA A 64 -26.52 9.34 -26.85
N LEU A 65 -26.33 9.94 -25.67
CA LEU A 65 -26.96 11.22 -25.31
C LEU A 65 -26.53 12.36 -26.26
N LEU A 66 -25.24 12.40 -26.62
CA LEU A 66 -24.70 13.39 -27.56
C LEU A 66 -25.24 13.22 -28.99
N THR A 67 -25.49 11.98 -29.42
CA THR A 67 -26.10 11.72 -30.75
C THR A 67 -27.58 12.09 -30.82
N ILE A 68 -28.33 11.94 -29.71
CA ILE A 68 -29.76 12.29 -29.64
C ILE A 68 -29.99 13.81 -29.66
N GLN A 69 -29.03 14.61 -29.20
CA GLN A 69 -29.14 16.08 -29.18
C GLN A 69 -29.00 16.75 -30.57
N ARG A 70 -28.76 16.00 -31.65
CA ARG A 70 -28.73 16.53 -33.03
C ARG A 70 -30.09 16.32 -33.72
N PRO A 71 -30.94 17.35 -33.92
CA PRO A 71 -32.36 17.17 -34.25
C PRO A 71 -32.66 16.76 -35.71
N LYS A 72 -31.64 16.45 -36.53
CA LYS A 72 -31.80 16.40 -38.00
C LYS A 72 -31.94 15.00 -38.62
N MET A 73 -32.14 13.95 -37.83
CA MET A 73 -32.40 12.60 -38.36
C MET A 73 -33.78 12.08 -37.93
N GLN A 74 -34.75 12.19 -38.85
CA GLN A 74 -36.09 11.62 -38.74
C GLN A 74 -36.05 10.10 -38.95
N THR A 75 -35.57 9.35 -37.95
CA THR A 75 -35.98 7.96 -37.66
C THR A 75 -35.59 7.66 -36.21
N GLN A 76 -36.20 8.39 -35.27
CA GLN A 76 -35.82 8.38 -33.85
C GLN A 76 -36.11 7.01 -33.17
N GLN A 77 -37.02 6.22 -33.75
CA GLN A 77 -37.49 4.96 -33.15
C GLN A 77 -36.53 3.78 -33.39
N SER A 78 -35.81 3.75 -34.52
CA SER A 78 -34.84 2.68 -34.82
C SER A 78 -33.54 2.86 -34.03
N LEU A 79 -33.09 4.10 -33.82
CA LEU A 79 -31.86 4.41 -33.09
C LEU A 79 -31.90 3.98 -31.61
N TRP A 80 -33.06 4.13 -30.96
CA TRP A 80 -33.25 3.64 -29.59
C TRP A 80 -33.18 2.12 -29.48
N GLN A 81 -33.67 1.39 -30.49
CA GLN A 81 -33.60 -0.07 -30.54
C GLN A 81 -32.15 -0.54 -30.69
N TYR A 82 -31.37 0.09 -31.57
CA TYR A 82 -29.94 -0.22 -31.71
C TYR A 82 -29.15 0.08 -30.44
N PHE A 83 -29.43 1.21 -29.78
CA PHE A 83 -28.78 1.56 -28.52
C PHE A 83 -29.11 0.58 -27.40
N LEU A 84 -30.40 0.25 -27.24
CA LEU A 84 -30.81 -0.70 -26.21
C LEU A 84 -30.19 -2.07 -26.47
N LEU A 85 -30.17 -2.52 -27.73
CA LEU A 85 -29.59 -3.80 -28.11
C LEU A 85 -28.06 -3.83 -27.90
N SER A 86 -27.34 -2.77 -28.27
CA SER A 86 -25.88 -2.68 -28.09
C SER A 86 -25.50 -2.62 -26.61
N PHE A 87 -26.22 -1.83 -25.82
CA PHE A 87 -26.03 -1.75 -24.37
C PHE A 87 -26.32 -3.09 -23.69
N LEU A 88 -27.45 -3.74 -24.02
CA LEU A 88 -27.79 -5.05 -23.45
C LEU A 88 -26.79 -6.14 -23.87
N SER A 89 -26.26 -6.07 -25.09
CA SER A 89 -25.25 -7.01 -25.58
C SER A 89 -23.91 -6.83 -24.84
N LEU A 90 -23.45 -5.60 -24.63
CA LEU A 90 -22.25 -5.33 -23.83
C LEU A 90 -22.44 -5.75 -22.36
N LEU A 91 -23.63 -5.51 -21.81
CA LEU A 91 -23.98 -5.95 -20.46
C LEU A 91 -23.99 -7.48 -20.35
N ALA A 92 -24.56 -8.19 -21.33
CA ALA A 92 -24.57 -9.65 -21.39
C ALA A 92 -23.16 -10.22 -21.54
N VAL A 93 -22.31 -9.63 -22.39
CA VAL A 93 -20.90 -10.04 -22.52
C VAL A 93 -20.14 -9.83 -21.22
N ARG A 94 -20.34 -8.71 -20.52
CA ARG A 94 -19.75 -8.48 -19.20
C ARG A 94 -20.26 -9.50 -18.19
N TYR A 95 -21.56 -9.76 -18.16
CA TYR A 95 -22.17 -10.73 -17.25
C TYR A 95 -21.62 -12.14 -17.48
N VAL A 96 -21.56 -12.61 -18.73
CA VAL A 96 -20.97 -13.91 -19.10
C VAL A 96 -19.46 -13.95 -18.80
N SER A 97 -18.72 -12.86 -19.04
CA SER A 97 -17.28 -12.79 -18.72
C SER A 97 -17.02 -12.76 -17.22
N SER A 98 -17.95 -12.23 -16.41
CA SER A 98 -17.88 -12.21 -14.94
C SER A 98 -18.40 -13.50 -14.28
N THR A 99 -19.25 -14.26 -14.98
CA THR A 99 -19.81 -15.55 -14.51
C THR A 99 -19.05 -16.75 -15.05
N GLY A 100 -17.97 -16.52 -15.79
CA GLY A 100 -16.92 -17.52 -15.99
C GLY A 100 -16.22 -17.81 -14.66
N THR A 101 -16.93 -18.48 -13.75
CA THR A 101 -16.33 -19.31 -12.72
C THR A 101 -15.42 -20.27 -13.47
N GLN A 102 -14.12 -19.97 -13.49
CA GLN A 102 -13.15 -21.02 -13.70
C GLN A 102 -13.53 -22.11 -12.70
N PRO A 103 -13.71 -23.38 -13.14
CA PRO A 103 -13.67 -24.46 -12.20
C PRO A 103 -12.28 -24.38 -11.58
N HIS A 104 -12.23 -23.84 -10.36
CA HIS A 104 -11.11 -24.08 -9.48
C HIS A 104 -11.01 -25.60 -9.42
N ILE A 105 -10.04 -26.14 -10.14
CA ILE A 105 -9.55 -27.49 -9.91
C ILE A 105 -9.24 -27.48 -8.42
N LEU A 106 -10.10 -28.15 -7.65
CA LEU A 106 -9.88 -28.45 -6.25
C LEU A 106 -8.67 -29.40 -6.25
N VAL A 107 -7.49 -28.81 -6.36
CA VAL A 107 -6.32 -29.41 -5.76
C VAL A 107 -6.64 -29.36 -4.28
N GLU A 108 -7.15 -30.48 -3.78
CA GLU A 108 -7.20 -30.83 -2.38
C GLU A 108 -5.76 -30.96 -1.86
N ALA A 109 -5.00 -29.87 -1.97
CA ALA A 109 -3.91 -29.63 -1.05
C ALA A 109 -4.61 -29.39 0.27
N VAL A 110 -4.21 -30.15 1.28
CA VAL A 110 -4.48 -29.83 2.68
C VAL A 110 -3.81 -28.48 2.96
N THR A 111 -4.40 -27.39 2.48
CA THR A 111 -4.12 -26.04 2.95
C THR A 111 -4.77 -25.99 4.31
N GLY A 112 -3.99 -26.31 5.35
CA GLY A 112 -4.38 -25.95 6.70
C GLY A 112 -4.85 -24.50 6.64
N VAL A 113 -6.14 -24.29 6.92
CA VAL A 113 -6.73 -22.96 6.96
C VAL A 113 -5.83 -22.14 7.87
N CYS A 114 -5.17 -21.14 7.29
CA CYS A 114 -4.26 -20.31 8.02
C CYS A 114 -5.10 -19.49 9.01
N GLN A 115 -5.21 -19.98 10.24
CA GLN A 115 -5.99 -19.31 11.26
C GLN A 115 -5.19 -18.10 11.72
N THR A 116 -5.59 -16.91 11.26
CA THR A 116 -5.00 -15.66 11.69
C THR A 116 -5.25 -15.49 13.19
N CYS A 117 -4.20 -15.50 14.00
CA CYS A 117 -4.28 -15.29 15.46
C CYS A 117 -4.46 -13.80 15.83
N THR A 118 -5.31 -13.10 15.08
CA THR A 118 -5.55 -11.66 15.22
C THR A 118 -7.04 -11.41 15.47
N GLN A 119 -7.35 -10.24 16.01
CA GLN A 119 -8.72 -9.84 16.32
C GLN A 119 -9.32 -8.98 15.21
N PRO A 120 -10.66 -8.97 15.06
CA PRO A 120 -11.35 -8.13 14.08
C PRO A 120 -11.05 -6.64 14.29
N ASN A 121 -11.23 -5.84 13.24
CA ASN A 121 -11.09 -4.40 13.28
C ASN A 121 -12.20 -3.75 14.14
N PRO A 122 -11.88 -3.20 15.33
CA PRO A 122 -12.88 -2.69 16.25
C PRO A 122 -13.45 -1.32 15.85
N ILE A 123 -12.89 -0.66 14.83
CA ILE A 123 -13.27 0.72 14.45
C ILE A 123 -13.89 0.83 13.06
N ALA A 124 -14.06 -0.28 12.34
CA ALA A 124 -14.63 -0.27 10.98
C ALA A 124 -15.99 0.44 10.91
N VAL A 125 -16.87 0.19 11.89
CA VAL A 125 -18.21 0.80 11.97
C VAL A 125 -18.14 2.28 12.35
N THR A 126 -17.14 2.68 13.13
CA THR A 126 -16.96 4.07 13.59
C THR A 126 -16.44 4.98 12.48
N TYR A 127 -15.64 4.43 11.56
CA TYR A 127 -15.06 5.17 10.44
C TYR A 127 -15.40 4.50 9.09
N PRO A 128 -16.68 4.43 8.72
CA PRO A 128 -17.13 3.64 7.56
C PRO A 128 -16.65 4.20 6.22
N ASN A 129 -16.23 5.46 6.20
CA ASN A 129 -15.77 6.17 4.99
C ASN A 129 -14.23 6.28 4.91
N ASN A 130 -13.50 5.75 5.89
CA ASN A 130 -12.04 5.74 5.89
C ASN A 130 -11.53 4.33 5.55
N ALA A 131 -10.28 4.27 5.07
CA ALA A 131 -9.53 3.03 5.13
C ALA A 131 -9.20 2.72 6.60
N THR A 132 -9.61 1.55 7.09
CA THR A 132 -9.31 1.09 8.45
C THR A 132 -8.90 -0.37 8.43
N GLY A 133 -8.20 -0.80 9.47
CA GLY A 133 -7.82 -2.20 9.63
C GLY A 133 -7.06 -2.44 10.93
N VAL A 134 -6.45 -3.61 11.03
CA VAL A 134 -5.61 -4.02 12.15
C VAL A 134 -4.19 -4.27 11.65
N LEU A 135 -3.22 -3.73 12.39
CA LEU A 135 -1.79 -3.99 12.20
C LEU A 135 -1.30 -4.76 13.41
N ASN A 136 -0.99 -6.04 13.22
CA ASN A 136 -0.52 -6.92 14.29
C ASN A 136 0.89 -7.40 13.98
N GLY A 137 1.85 -7.08 14.85
CA GLY A 137 3.23 -7.50 14.65
C GLY A 137 4.23 -6.81 15.56
N THR A 138 5.50 -6.84 15.13
CA THR A 138 6.61 -6.28 15.91
C THR A 138 7.04 -4.93 15.34
N ILE A 139 7.13 -3.93 16.22
CA ILE A 139 7.76 -2.63 15.97
C ILE A 139 9.05 -2.60 16.78
N SER A 140 10.18 -2.39 16.13
CA SER A 140 11.47 -2.36 16.83
C SER A 140 12.35 -1.21 16.39
N VAL A 141 13.25 -0.78 17.27
CA VAL A 141 14.16 0.34 17.02
C VAL A 141 15.56 -0.19 16.83
N VAL A 142 16.13 0.11 15.67
CA VAL A 142 17.49 -0.23 15.28
C VAL A 142 18.34 1.05 15.33
N PRO A 143 19.21 1.21 16.35
CA PRO A 143 20.16 2.32 16.36
C PRO A 143 21.20 2.11 15.24
N ILE A 144 21.29 3.09 14.34
CA ILE A 144 22.38 3.20 13.37
C ILE A 144 23.15 4.48 13.60
N SER A 145 24.40 4.58 13.15
CA SER A 145 25.13 5.85 13.26
C SER A 145 24.43 6.94 12.44
N LEU A 146 24.44 8.18 12.93
CA LEU A 146 23.92 9.33 12.18
C LEU A 146 24.62 9.48 10.82
N ALA A 147 25.91 9.17 10.75
CA ALA A 147 26.67 9.16 9.50
C ALA A 147 26.08 8.14 8.49
N LEU A 148 25.73 6.93 8.94
CA LEU A 148 25.06 5.95 8.09
C LEU A 148 23.66 6.43 7.70
N ALA A 149 22.89 6.98 8.64
CA ALA A 149 21.56 7.55 8.34
C ALA A 149 21.63 8.64 7.26
N ARG A 150 22.59 9.56 7.34
CA ARG A 150 22.82 10.61 6.32
C ARG A 150 23.27 10.07 4.97
N LYS A 151 23.95 8.91 4.92
CA LYS A 151 24.29 8.24 3.65
C LYS A 151 23.05 7.64 2.98
N LEU A 152 22.11 7.12 3.78
CA LEU A 152 20.93 6.40 3.28
C LEU A 152 19.75 7.33 2.93
N ILE A 153 19.49 8.33 3.77
CA ILE A 153 18.37 9.26 3.61
C ILE A 153 18.72 10.28 2.52
N PRO A 154 17.81 10.58 1.58
CA PRO A 154 18.04 11.59 0.55
C PRO A 154 18.47 12.93 1.15
N PRO A 155 19.52 13.57 0.59
CA PRO A 155 20.21 14.70 1.25
C PRO A 155 19.32 15.93 1.46
N GLN A 156 18.25 16.08 0.68
CA GLN A 156 17.28 17.16 0.82
C GLN A 156 16.44 17.07 2.12
N TYR A 157 16.34 15.88 2.74
CA TYR A 157 15.57 15.69 3.97
C TYR A 157 16.49 15.77 5.19
N ARG A 158 16.35 16.84 5.97
CA ARG A 158 17.10 17.02 7.21
C ARG A 158 16.58 16.07 8.31
N ILE A 159 17.48 15.53 9.13
CA ILE A 159 17.09 14.83 10.37
C ILE A 159 16.84 15.86 11.47
N LEU A 160 15.66 15.76 12.10
CA LEU A 160 15.27 16.54 13.26
C LEU A 160 15.80 15.86 14.54
N GLU A 161 17.09 16.02 14.82
CA GLU A 161 17.70 15.38 16.01
C GLU A 161 17.04 15.80 17.32
N HIS A 162 16.65 17.07 17.44
CA HIS A 162 16.00 17.58 18.62
C HIS A 162 14.67 16.87 18.90
N ALA A 163 13.93 16.46 17.87
CA ALA A 163 12.62 15.81 18.01
C ALA A 163 12.75 14.43 18.65
N TYR A 164 13.61 13.55 18.13
CA TYR A 164 13.76 12.22 18.72
C TYR A 164 14.54 12.24 20.03
N ARG A 165 15.46 13.19 20.23
CA ARG A 165 16.18 13.35 21.51
C ARG A 165 15.25 13.86 22.62
N HIS A 166 14.26 14.67 22.29
CA HIS A 166 13.22 15.06 23.24
C HIS A 166 12.42 13.84 23.75
N LEU A 167 12.07 12.93 22.84
CA LEU A 167 11.35 11.69 23.18
C LEU A 167 12.23 10.63 23.85
N LEU A 168 13.51 10.58 23.48
CA LEU A 168 14.50 9.60 23.94
C LEU A 168 15.77 10.32 24.44
N PRO A 169 15.73 10.97 25.61
CA PRO A 169 16.86 11.76 26.11
C PRO A 169 18.12 10.92 26.39
N SER A 170 17.95 9.63 26.65
CA SER A 170 19.03 8.66 26.85
C SER A 170 19.43 7.91 25.58
N PHE A 171 18.89 8.28 24.40
CA PHE A 171 19.29 7.64 23.15
C PHE A 171 20.78 7.86 22.90
N PRO A 172 21.54 6.84 22.45
CA PRO A 172 22.98 6.97 22.30
C PRO A 172 23.38 8.18 21.46
N LYS A 173 24.47 8.84 21.85
CA LYS A 173 25.05 9.95 21.09
C LYS A 173 25.44 9.44 19.69
N ASP A 174 25.34 10.34 18.70
CA ASP A 174 25.73 10.07 17.32
C ASP A 174 24.97 8.92 16.63
N MET A 175 23.83 8.52 17.19
CA MET A 175 22.93 7.48 16.65
C MET A 175 21.57 8.06 16.23
N TYR A 176 20.94 7.35 15.29
CA TYR A 176 19.63 7.62 14.72
C TYR A 176 18.70 6.40 14.90
N PRO A 177 17.43 6.58 15.32
CA PRO A 177 16.49 5.49 15.57
C PRO A 177 15.75 5.07 14.29
N VAL A 178 16.31 4.12 13.53
CA VAL A 178 15.54 3.47 12.44
C VAL A 178 14.46 2.60 13.06
N VAL A 179 13.25 2.64 12.49
CA VAL A 179 12.16 1.77 12.91
C VAL A 179 12.06 0.60 11.94
N VAL A 180 11.96 -0.61 12.48
CA VAL A 180 11.65 -1.82 11.72
C VAL A 180 10.25 -2.24 12.07
N GLN A 181 9.40 -2.39 11.06
CA GLN A 181 8.07 -2.93 11.21
C GLN A 181 7.96 -4.25 10.46
N ALA A 182 7.43 -5.27 11.13
CA ALA A 182 7.05 -6.55 10.55
C ALA A 182 5.63 -6.85 11.03
N MET A 183 4.66 -6.72 10.12
CA MET A 183 3.23 -6.66 10.43
C MET A 183 2.44 -7.66 9.59
N LEU A 184 1.38 -8.18 10.19
CA LEU A 184 0.20 -8.70 9.52
C LEU A 184 -0.85 -7.59 9.47
N ASP A 185 -1.21 -7.19 8.26
CA ASP A 185 -2.30 -6.26 7.97
C ASP A 185 -3.57 -7.10 7.78
N HIS A 186 -4.58 -6.85 8.62
CA HIS A 186 -5.77 -7.70 8.77
C HIS A 186 -7.08 -6.91 8.81
N ASP A 187 -8.17 -7.51 8.30
CA ASP A 187 -9.54 -6.98 8.30
C ASP A 187 -9.59 -5.53 7.83
N ILE A 188 -8.86 -5.30 6.73
CA ILE A 188 -8.73 -3.99 6.12
C ILE A 188 -9.97 -3.72 5.30
N GLN A 189 -10.58 -2.57 5.56
CA GLN A 189 -11.80 -2.11 4.93
C GLN A 189 -11.57 -0.70 4.40
N ALA A 190 -11.84 -0.48 3.13
CA ALA A 190 -11.72 0.82 2.49
C ALA A 190 -12.86 1.00 1.50
N PHE A 191 -13.65 2.07 1.66
CA PHE A 191 -14.72 2.45 0.74
C PHE A 191 -15.71 1.31 0.41
N GLY A 192 -16.05 0.48 1.40
CA GLY A 192 -16.94 -0.67 1.24
C GLY A 192 -16.30 -1.94 0.67
N PHE A 193 -15.00 -1.92 0.37
CA PHE A 193 -14.24 -3.09 -0.07
C PHE A 193 -13.39 -3.66 1.06
N LYS A 194 -13.22 -4.98 1.08
CA LYS A 194 -12.25 -5.66 1.93
C LYS A 194 -10.98 -5.95 1.15
N ILE A 195 -9.83 -5.57 1.70
CA ILE A 195 -8.54 -5.96 1.17
C ILE A 195 -8.16 -7.28 1.86
N PRO A 196 -7.76 -8.33 1.12
CA PRO A 196 -7.32 -9.59 1.72
C PRO A 196 -6.15 -9.34 2.68
N ASP A 197 -6.07 -10.13 3.75
CA ASP A 197 -4.95 -10.05 4.68
C ASP A 197 -3.61 -10.25 3.97
N PHE A 198 -2.58 -9.53 4.45
CA PHE A 198 -1.23 -9.69 3.95
C PHE A 198 -0.20 -9.36 5.03
N SER A 199 1.01 -9.86 4.85
CA SER A 199 2.15 -9.50 5.67
C SER A 199 3.00 -8.45 4.95
N ARG A 200 3.57 -7.54 5.72
CA ARG A 200 4.58 -6.60 5.24
C ARG A 200 5.73 -6.46 6.21
N ALA A 201 6.91 -6.19 5.66
CA ALA A 201 8.09 -5.89 6.47
C ALA A 201 8.94 -4.81 5.82
N GLY A 202 9.48 -3.90 6.63
CA GLY A 202 10.32 -2.83 6.12
C GLY A 202 11.06 -2.04 7.19
N LEU A 203 11.87 -1.11 6.68
CA LEU A 203 12.62 -0.13 7.44
C LEU A 203 12.00 1.23 7.20
N GLU A 204 11.87 2.01 8.26
CA GLU A 204 11.30 3.35 8.24
C GLU A 204 12.27 4.31 8.90
N PHE A 205 12.42 5.49 8.31
CA PHE A 205 13.35 6.54 8.72
C PHE A 205 12.54 7.75 9.22
N PRO A 206 12.20 7.81 10.52
CA PRO A 206 11.39 8.88 11.13
C PRO A 206 12.16 10.18 11.39
N PHE A 207 11.45 11.21 11.88
CA PHE A 207 12.02 12.50 12.28
C PHE A 207 12.72 13.23 11.14
N LEU A 208 12.13 13.19 9.96
CA LEU A 208 12.62 13.89 8.79
C LEU A 208 11.85 15.19 8.56
N ASP A 209 12.58 16.24 8.25
CA ASP A 209 12.05 17.53 7.86
C ASP A 209 11.84 17.55 6.35
N LEU A 210 10.64 17.13 5.93
CA LEU A 210 10.27 17.15 4.53
C LEU A 210 9.96 18.57 4.03
N LEU A 211 9.43 19.42 4.91
CA LEU A 211 8.87 20.73 4.56
C LEU A 211 9.81 21.92 4.82
N GLY A 212 10.99 21.67 5.39
CA GLY A 212 11.99 22.67 5.72
C GLY A 212 11.60 23.59 6.89
N ASP A 213 10.61 23.22 7.71
CA ASP A 213 10.13 24.07 8.82
C ASP A 213 10.83 23.82 10.15
N ASN A 214 11.73 22.84 10.21
CA ASN A 214 12.43 22.46 11.44
C ASN A 214 11.52 21.97 12.59
N SER A 215 10.26 21.61 12.33
CA SER A 215 9.32 21.20 13.38
C SER A 215 8.48 19.99 13.00
N THR A 216 7.99 19.90 11.78
CA THR A 216 7.09 18.84 11.35
C THR A 216 7.87 17.56 11.07
N SER A 217 7.60 16.50 11.84
CA SER A 217 8.28 15.21 11.68
C SER A 217 7.55 14.29 10.70
N PHE A 218 8.23 13.93 9.62
CA PHE A 218 7.82 12.92 8.66
C PHE A 218 8.65 11.65 8.80
N LYS A 219 8.14 10.56 8.24
CA LYS A 219 8.82 9.27 8.19
C LYS A 219 8.94 8.78 6.75
N TRP A 220 10.18 8.58 6.32
CA TRP A 220 10.48 8.07 5.00
C TRP A 220 10.46 6.54 4.99
N VAL A 221 9.72 5.96 4.05
CA VAL A 221 9.61 4.50 3.86
C VAL A 221 10.14 4.17 2.46
N PRO A 222 11.45 3.87 2.34
CA PRO A 222 12.07 3.64 1.04
C PRO A 222 11.59 2.36 0.35
N SER A 223 11.43 1.30 1.13
CA SER A 223 11.16 -0.03 0.60
C SER A 223 10.28 -0.85 1.54
N LEU A 224 9.47 -1.73 0.96
CA LEU A 224 8.64 -2.68 1.69
C LEU A 224 8.68 -4.05 1.01
N LEU A 225 8.81 -5.12 1.79
CA LEU A 225 8.45 -6.46 1.37
C LEU A 225 6.96 -6.66 1.69
N ILE A 226 6.17 -7.15 0.72
CA ILE A 226 4.72 -7.35 0.86
C ILE A 226 4.36 -8.73 0.29
N THR A 227 3.38 -9.43 0.88
CA THR A 227 2.95 -10.74 0.38
C THR A 227 2.69 -10.71 -1.13
N ALA A 228 3.39 -11.57 -1.88
CA ALA A 228 3.48 -11.48 -3.34
C ALA A 228 2.14 -11.53 -4.09
N ASN A 229 1.14 -12.21 -3.53
CA ASN A 229 -0.19 -12.35 -4.15
C ASN A 229 -1.16 -11.20 -3.78
N ASN A 230 -0.76 -10.23 -2.96
CA ASN A 230 -1.59 -9.07 -2.62
C ASN A 230 -1.26 -7.88 -3.53
N SER A 231 -1.74 -7.94 -4.77
CA SER A 231 -1.47 -6.93 -5.79
C SER A 231 -1.99 -5.53 -5.43
N VAL A 232 -3.08 -5.45 -4.67
CA VAL A 232 -3.66 -4.18 -4.19
C VAL A 232 -2.69 -3.50 -3.22
N ALA A 233 -2.16 -4.22 -2.22
CA ALA A 233 -1.21 -3.67 -1.26
C ALA A 233 0.14 -3.29 -1.89
N ILE A 234 0.64 -4.13 -2.81
CA ILE A 234 1.86 -3.85 -3.58
C ILE A 234 1.68 -2.57 -4.39
N LYS A 235 0.61 -2.49 -5.20
CA LYS A 235 0.36 -1.31 -6.02
C LYS A 235 0.13 -0.06 -5.15
N GLY A 236 -0.69 -0.16 -4.10
CA GLY A 236 -0.98 0.97 -3.21
C GLY A 236 0.29 1.55 -2.58
N SER A 237 1.23 0.70 -2.15
CA SER A 237 2.51 1.17 -1.61
C SER A 237 3.43 1.76 -2.70
N ALA A 238 3.45 1.15 -3.89
CA ALA A 238 4.25 1.63 -5.03
C ALA A 238 3.75 2.97 -5.58
N ASP A 239 2.45 3.26 -5.50
CA ASP A 239 1.85 4.52 -5.96
C ASP A 239 2.37 5.74 -5.15
N TYR A 240 2.88 5.54 -3.92
CA TYR A 240 3.58 6.57 -3.12
C TYR A 240 5.08 6.72 -3.47
N GLY A 241 5.59 5.90 -4.39
CA GLY A 241 7.01 5.83 -4.75
C GLY A 241 7.84 4.90 -3.86
N THR A 242 7.21 4.07 -3.02
CA THR A 242 7.92 3.05 -2.25
C THR A 242 8.44 1.95 -3.18
N HIS A 243 9.68 1.51 -2.99
CA HIS A 243 10.19 0.33 -3.69
C HIS A 243 9.61 -0.95 -3.05
N THR A 244 8.55 -1.48 -3.66
CA THR A 244 7.85 -2.65 -3.16
C THR A 244 8.40 -3.94 -3.75
N PHE A 245 8.73 -4.88 -2.88
CA PHE A 245 9.18 -6.22 -3.26
C PHE A 245 8.06 -7.22 -2.97
N PRO A 246 7.45 -7.84 -4.00
CA PRO A 246 6.63 -9.03 -3.81
C PRO A 246 7.45 -10.10 -3.09
N ALA A 247 6.93 -10.66 -2.00
CA ALA A 247 7.69 -11.52 -1.10
C ALA A 247 6.89 -12.70 -0.55
N THR A 248 7.61 -13.76 -0.20
CA THR A 248 7.12 -14.86 0.63
C THR A 248 7.51 -14.64 2.08
N PHE A 249 6.65 -15.05 3.00
CA PHE A 249 6.87 -15.00 4.45
C PHE A 249 6.79 -16.41 5.01
N ASP A 250 7.74 -16.80 5.87
CA ASP A 250 7.75 -18.12 6.52
C ASP A 250 6.46 -18.40 7.32
N SER A 251 5.72 -17.34 7.67
CA SER A 251 4.45 -17.37 8.37
C SER A 251 3.49 -16.34 7.77
N ALA A 252 2.93 -16.67 6.59
CA ALA A 252 2.18 -15.71 5.76
C ALA A 252 0.98 -15.03 6.45
N CYS A 253 0.37 -15.68 7.45
CA CYS A 253 -0.84 -15.19 8.12
C CYS A 253 -0.80 -15.37 9.65
N ASN A 254 0.40 -15.49 10.23
CA ASN A 254 0.59 -15.39 11.68
C ASN A 254 1.72 -14.40 11.97
N ALA A 255 1.39 -13.33 12.71
CA ALA A 255 2.29 -12.25 13.09
C ALA A 255 3.42 -12.69 14.03
N TYR A 256 3.29 -13.84 14.68
CA TYR A 256 4.29 -14.40 15.61
C TYR A 256 4.38 -15.91 15.46
N SER A 257 5.29 -16.38 14.62
CA SER A 257 5.57 -17.82 14.55
C SER A 257 6.65 -18.20 15.54
N GLY A 258 6.34 -19.18 16.40
CA GLY A 258 7.31 -19.76 17.33
C GLY A 258 8.50 -20.34 16.56
N VAL A 259 9.70 -20.12 17.08
CA VAL A 259 10.91 -20.68 16.48
C VAL A 259 11.19 -22.04 17.11
N PRO A 260 11.17 -23.15 16.34
CA PRO A 260 11.49 -24.47 16.87
C PRO A 260 12.88 -24.48 17.50
N ASP A 261 13.02 -25.18 18.63
CA ASP A 261 14.28 -25.35 19.36
C ASP A 261 15.02 -24.04 19.68
N ALA A 262 14.26 -22.94 19.84
CA ALA A 262 14.86 -21.66 20.16
C ALA A 262 15.59 -21.71 21.51
N LYS A 263 16.83 -21.20 21.52
CA LYS A 263 17.66 -21.09 22.74
C LYS A 263 16.95 -20.38 23.90
N ARG A 264 15.98 -19.51 23.61
CA ARG A 264 15.12 -18.85 24.60
C ARG A 264 13.66 -19.26 24.35
N PRO A 265 12.95 -19.82 25.34
CA PRO A 265 11.52 -20.08 25.24
C PRO A 265 10.73 -18.81 24.87
N GLY A 266 9.66 -18.96 24.08
CA GLY A 266 8.85 -17.83 23.62
C GLY A 266 9.51 -16.93 22.56
N THR A 267 10.61 -17.40 21.97
CA THR A 267 11.19 -16.72 20.80
C THR A 267 10.27 -16.90 19.61
N THR A 268 9.96 -15.80 18.94
CA THR A 268 9.16 -15.80 17.72
C THR A 268 9.88 -15.04 16.62
N THR A 269 9.56 -15.41 15.38
CA THR A 269 9.79 -14.56 14.22
C THR A 269 8.49 -13.85 13.87
N SER A 270 8.55 -12.54 13.68
CA SER A 270 7.42 -11.77 13.12
C SER A 270 7.47 -11.65 11.61
N SER A 271 8.64 -11.92 11.03
CA SER A 271 8.88 -11.88 9.60
C SER A 271 10.21 -12.55 9.34
N SER A 272 10.18 -13.53 8.45
CA SER A 272 11.31 -13.94 7.62
C SER A 272 10.79 -13.84 6.19
N ALA A 273 11.07 -12.70 5.58
CA ALA A 273 10.55 -12.29 4.30
C ALA A 273 11.66 -12.33 3.26
N LYS A 274 11.36 -12.87 2.07
CA LYS A 274 12.28 -12.91 0.93
C LYS A 274 11.51 -12.54 -0.33
N SER A 275 12.07 -11.67 -1.16
CA SER A 275 11.46 -11.31 -2.43
C SER A 275 11.35 -12.53 -3.34
N THR A 276 10.23 -12.63 -4.06
CA THR A 276 10.03 -13.65 -5.09
C THR A 276 10.78 -13.29 -6.36
N ASP A 277 11.00 -11.99 -6.58
CA ASP A 277 11.72 -11.50 -7.74
C ASP A 277 13.23 -11.59 -7.45
N ALA A 278 13.91 -12.45 -8.20
CA ALA A 278 15.35 -12.35 -8.38
C ALA A 278 15.59 -11.15 -9.29
N THR A 279 15.80 -9.97 -8.70
CA THR A 279 16.18 -8.78 -9.47
C THR A 279 17.47 -9.03 -10.24
N THR A 280 17.68 -8.27 -11.31
CA THR A 280 18.87 -8.27 -12.18
C THR A 280 20.21 -8.09 -11.45
N SER A 281 20.19 -7.79 -10.14
CA SER A 281 21.34 -7.64 -9.26
C SER A 281 21.80 -8.92 -8.54
N ASN A 282 21.22 -10.10 -8.82
CA ASN A 282 21.54 -11.37 -8.14
C ASN A 282 21.36 -11.34 -6.60
N THR A 283 20.63 -10.36 -6.07
CA THR A 283 20.45 -10.18 -4.63
C THR A 283 18.97 -10.14 -4.27
N THR A 284 18.45 -11.27 -3.77
CA THR A 284 17.11 -11.36 -3.19
C THR A 284 16.96 -10.37 -2.04
N ALA A 285 15.96 -9.51 -2.12
CA ALA A 285 15.60 -8.60 -1.04
C ALA A 285 15.06 -9.41 0.15
N ALA A 286 15.52 -9.13 1.37
CA ALA A 286 15.13 -9.94 2.53
C ALA A 286 15.12 -9.15 3.84
N LEU A 287 14.18 -9.50 4.72
CA LEU A 287 14.12 -9.00 6.10
C LEU A 287 13.76 -10.16 7.04
N ALA A 288 14.62 -10.40 8.03
CA ALA A 288 14.37 -11.37 9.08
C ALA A 288 14.42 -10.72 10.47
N THR A 289 13.46 -11.08 11.32
CA THR A 289 13.38 -10.69 12.72
C THR A 289 13.34 -11.91 13.61
N LEU A 290 14.05 -11.84 14.75
CA LEU A 290 14.06 -12.87 15.75
C LEU A 290 14.00 -12.22 17.14
N PHE A 291 12.89 -12.41 17.86
CA PHE A 291 12.63 -11.70 19.10
C PHE A 291 12.17 -12.64 20.21
N SER A 292 12.56 -12.36 21.45
CA SER A 292 12.03 -13.00 22.65
C SER A 292 11.47 -11.93 23.59
N ALA A 293 10.51 -12.31 24.44
CA ALA A 293 9.98 -11.45 25.49
C ALA A 293 11.09 -10.89 26.39
N THR A 294 10.92 -9.66 26.87
CA THR A 294 11.85 -9.05 27.81
C THR A 294 11.14 -8.10 28.77
N THR A 295 11.70 -7.94 29.98
CA THR A 295 11.25 -6.93 30.95
C THR A 295 11.93 -5.58 30.77
N LYS A 296 12.99 -5.50 29.94
CA LYS A 296 13.71 -4.25 29.66
C LYS A 296 12.91 -3.37 28.70
N LYS A 297 12.74 -2.10 29.08
CA LYS A 297 11.94 -1.12 28.32
C LYS A 297 12.77 0.13 27.99
N PRO A 298 13.73 0.03 27.05
CA PRO A 298 14.57 1.19 26.72
C PRO A 298 13.81 2.31 26.00
N TYR A 299 12.64 2.01 25.43
CA TYR A 299 11.79 2.97 24.72
C TYR A 299 10.38 2.96 25.32
N PRO A 300 9.80 4.12 25.65
CA PRO A 300 8.44 4.19 26.18
C PRO A 300 7.39 3.93 25.10
N ILE A 301 6.18 3.51 25.50
CA ILE A 301 5.06 3.32 24.54
C ILE A 301 4.71 4.62 23.80
N SER A 302 4.85 5.78 24.46
CA SER A 302 4.65 7.09 23.83
C SER A 302 5.59 7.34 22.66
N PHE A 303 6.82 6.82 22.69
CA PHE A 303 7.74 6.90 21.55
C PHE A 303 7.23 6.07 20.37
N PHE A 304 6.77 4.83 20.61
CA PHE A 304 6.19 4.00 19.55
C PHE A 304 4.92 4.63 18.96
N ALA A 305 4.05 5.18 19.80
CA ALA A 305 2.86 5.90 19.36
C ALA A 305 3.22 7.13 18.51
N ASN A 306 4.21 7.92 18.92
CA ASN A 306 4.67 9.07 18.14
C ASN A 306 5.23 8.63 16.78
N VAL A 307 6.24 7.75 16.77
CA VAL A 307 6.99 7.42 15.55
C VAL A 307 6.15 6.66 14.52
N THR A 308 5.16 5.90 14.97
CA THR A 308 4.27 5.15 14.07
C THR A 308 3.17 6.02 13.47
N ASN A 309 2.81 7.13 14.13
CA ASN A 309 1.83 8.10 13.68
C ASN A 309 2.45 9.32 12.97
N GLN A 310 3.76 9.32 12.69
CA GLN A 310 4.36 10.31 11.79
C GLN A 310 3.86 10.09 10.37
N VAL A 311 3.64 11.19 9.65
CA VAL A 311 3.19 11.18 8.25
C VAL A 311 4.23 10.46 7.38
N ILE A 312 3.75 9.54 6.57
CA ILE A 312 4.56 8.64 5.75
C ILE A 312 4.76 9.24 4.36
N PHE A 313 5.98 9.14 3.83
CA PHE A 313 6.27 9.45 2.44
C PHE A 313 7.37 8.54 1.88
N ALA A 314 7.44 8.41 0.56
CA ALA A 314 8.58 7.78 -0.12
C ALA A 314 9.22 8.72 -1.15
N ASP A 315 8.45 9.20 -2.15
CA ASP A 315 8.94 10.12 -3.18
C ASP A 315 8.60 11.60 -2.93
N ALA A 316 7.92 11.90 -1.82
CA ALA A 316 7.46 13.22 -1.40
C ALA A 316 6.41 13.91 -2.31
N LYS A 317 5.84 13.22 -3.31
CA LYS A 317 4.76 13.78 -4.14
C LYS A 317 3.41 13.73 -3.43
N SER A 318 3.17 12.64 -2.71
CA SER A 318 2.00 12.44 -1.87
C SER A 318 2.43 11.82 -0.55
N CYS A 319 1.68 12.15 0.49
CA CYS A 319 1.88 11.65 1.84
C CYS A 319 0.70 10.77 2.25
N ASP A 320 1.01 9.76 3.06
CA ASP A 320 0.04 8.92 3.73
C ASP A 320 0.01 9.27 5.22
N ASN A 321 -1.21 9.41 5.76
CA ASN A 321 -1.44 9.61 7.18
C ASN A 321 -2.21 8.42 7.77
N GLN A 322 -1.42 7.40 8.14
CA GLN A 322 -1.87 6.22 8.86
C GLN A 322 -1.81 6.44 10.38
N ILE A 323 -2.96 6.74 10.98
CA ILE A 323 -3.13 6.98 12.41
C ILE A 323 -3.42 5.65 13.12
N ARG A 324 -2.52 5.21 13.98
CA ARG A 324 -2.65 4.02 14.83
C ARG A 324 -3.16 4.36 16.22
N LEU A 325 -4.11 3.55 16.68
CA LEU A 325 -4.76 3.69 17.98
C LEU A 325 -4.18 2.68 18.97
N PHE A 326 -3.48 3.18 19.99
CA PHE A 326 -2.82 2.38 21.03
C PHE A 326 -3.72 2.12 22.26
N ASN A 327 -4.96 2.59 22.25
CA ASN A 327 -5.92 2.52 23.35
C ASN A 327 -7.20 1.74 23.01
N THR A 328 -7.13 0.80 22.07
CA THR A 328 -8.28 -0.02 21.66
C THR A 328 -8.27 -1.37 22.37
N SER A 329 -9.30 -2.19 22.18
CA SER A 329 -9.34 -3.58 22.67
C SER A 329 -8.15 -4.43 22.16
N LEU A 330 -7.52 -4.04 21.06
CA LEU A 330 -6.38 -4.75 20.46
C LEU A 330 -5.06 -4.57 21.22
N SER A 331 -4.93 -3.51 22.00
CA SER A 331 -3.68 -3.13 22.69
C SER A 331 -3.84 -2.91 24.20
N THR A 332 -5.08 -2.98 24.69
CA THR A 332 -5.44 -2.91 26.11
C THR A 332 -5.78 -4.30 26.65
N ALA A 333 -5.95 -4.44 27.96
CA ALA A 333 -6.22 -5.74 28.58
C ALA A 333 -7.46 -6.43 27.94
N PRO A 334 -7.37 -7.73 27.57
CA PRO A 334 -6.28 -8.68 27.88
C PRO A 334 -5.08 -8.65 26.90
N ASN A 335 -5.20 -7.97 25.76
CA ASN A 335 -4.24 -7.93 24.65
C ASN A 335 -3.12 -6.90 24.87
N LYS A 336 -2.42 -7.03 26.00
CA LYS A 336 -1.39 -6.06 26.42
C LYS A 336 -0.21 -6.05 25.46
N ILE A 337 0.39 -4.86 25.31
CA ILE A 337 1.65 -4.68 24.59
C ILE A 337 2.78 -5.44 25.30
N GLU A 338 3.48 -6.30 24.56
CA GLU A 338 4.63 -7.07 25.07
C GLU A 338 5.94 -6.44 24.60
N PHE A 339 6.91 -6.27 25.51
CA PHE A 339 8.24 -5.80 25.16
C PHE A 339 9.14 -6.95 24.71
N VAL A 340 9.95 -6.71 23.68
CA VAL A 340 10.82 -7.74 23.11
C VAL A 340 12.25 -7.27 22.91
N ARG A 341 13.17 -8.24 22.88
CA ARG A 341 14.59 -8.05 22.56
C ARG A 341 15.06 -9.15 21.62
N GLY A 342 15.90 -8.80 20.65
CA GLY A 342 16.31 -9.75 19.63
C GLY A 342 17.31 -9.22 18.62
N SER A 343 17.17 -9.70 17.39
CA SER A 343 17.97 -9.31 16.25
C SER A 343 17.12 -9.00 15.02
N VAL A 344 17.68 -8.15 14.16
CA VAL A 344 17.14 -7.81 12.85
C VAL A 344 18.23 -8.04 11.81
N ARG A 345 17.86 -8.62 10.69
CA ARG A 345 18.70 -8.79 9.50
C ARG A 345 17.95 -8.21 8.32
N ALA A 346 18.56 -7.30 7.57
CA ALA A 346 17.96 -6.68 6.40
C ALA A 346 18.95 -6.62 5.23
N LYS A 347 18.45 -6.91 4.03
CA LYS A 347 19.19 -6.83 2.77
C LYS A 347 18.23 -6.35 1.68
N PHE A 348 18.05 -5.03 1.55
CA PHE A 348 17.28 -4.40 0.48
C PHE A 348 17.53 -2.89 0.52
N TRP A 349 17.18 -2.20 -0.56
CA TRP A 349 17.35 -0.74 -0.67
C TRP A 349 16.72 -0.02 0.54
N PRO A 350 17.39 0.97 1.16
CA PRO A 350 18.56 1.71 0.71
C PRO A 350 19.91 1.09 1.09
N PHE A 351 19.93 -0.13 1.63
CA PHE A 351 21.19 -0.82 1.93
C PHE A 351 21.73 -1.55 0.70
N ASP A 352 23.01 -1.32 0.40
CA ASP A 352 23.73 -2.02 -0.68
C ASP A 352 24.10 -3.46 -0.30
N THR A 353 24.27 -3.70 1.00
CA THR A 353 24.71 -4.98 1.57
C THR A 353 23.77 -5.45 2.67
N GLU A 354 23.91 -6.71 3.10
CA GLU A 354 23.20 -7.18 4.28
C GLU A 354 23.73 -6.49 5.54
N HIS A 355 22.80 -6.07 6.40
CA HIS A 355 23.11 -5.57 7.73
C HIS A 355 22.42 -6.43 8.78
N VAL A 356 23.14 -6.68 9.88
CA VAL A 356 22.66 -7.45 11.02
C VAL A 356 22.84 -6.62 12.29
N TRP A 357 21.74 -6.45 13.01
CA TRP A 357 21.71 -5.77 14.31
C TRP A 357 21.30 -6.75 15.39
N ASN A 358 22.09 -6.79 16.46
CA ASN A 358 21.80 -7.56 17.66
C ASN A 358 21.41 -6.62 18.79
N ASN A 359 20.74 -7.15 19.82
CA ASN A 359 20.25 -6.36 20.95
C ASN A 359 19.29 -5.25 20.54
N VAL A 360 18.48 -5.53 19.52
CA VAL A 360 17.39 -4.67 19.07
C VAL A 360 16.24 -4.82 20.07
N TYR A 361 15.59 -3.71 20.43
CA TYR A 361 14.44 -3.70 21.33
C TYR A 361 13.20 -3.18 20.61
N GLY A 362 12.04 -3.68 21.02
CA GLY A 362 10.78 -3.36 20.38
C GLY A 362 9.57 -3.74 21.21
N VAL A 363 8.42 -3.69 20.57
CA VAL A 363 7.12 -4.09 21.11
C VAL A 363 6.38 -5.00 20.12
N ARG A 364 5.67 -5.98 20.66
CA ARG A 364 4.64 -6.75 19.97
C ARG A 364 3.27 -6.24 20.38
N LEU A 365 2.44 -5.91 19.41
CA LEU A 365 1.11 -5.38 19.63
C LEU A 365 0.25 -5.50 18.38
N ALA A 366 -1.07 -5.42 18.59
CA ALA A 366 -2.03 -5.14 17.55
C ALA A 366 -2.59 -3.72 17.75
N THR A 367 -2.67 -2.94 16.67
CA THR A 367 -3.28 -1.60 16.68
C THR A 367 -4.31 -1.50 15.58
N ALA A 368 -5.46 -0.90 15.88
CA ALA A 368 -6.35 -0.43 14.83
C ALA A 368 -5.74 0.79 14.16
N PHE A 369 -5.98 0.97 12.87
CA PHE A 369 -5.55 2.16 12.14
C PHE A 369 -6.67 2.82 11.36
N ILE A 370 -6.52 4.13 11.15
CA ILE A 370 -7.29 4.95 10.21
C ILE A 370 -6.29 5.51 9.21
N GLU A 371 -6.54 5.35 7.93
CA GLU A 371 -5.61 5.77 6.89
C GLU A 371 -6.25 6.82 5.98
N ASN A 372 -5.54 7.93 5.81
CA ASN A 372 -5.92 9.02 4.93
C ASN A 372 -4.90 9.10 3.80
N ASN A 373 -5.31 8.60 2.64
CA ASN A 373 -4.45 8.32 1.51
C ASN A 373 -4.31 9.52 0.55
N TYR A 374 -3.19 9.59 -0.17
CA TYR A 374 -2.92 10.52 -1.28
C TYR A 374 -3.06 12.00 -0.92
N LEU A 375 -2.62 12.40 0.28
CA LEU A 375 -2.72 13.77 0.73
C LEU A 375 -1.49 14.58 0.30
N PRO A 376 -1.65 15.86 -0.12
CA PRO A 376 -0.52 16.76 -0.30
C PRO A 376 0.30 16.87 1.00
N CYS A 377 1.61 16.62 0.94
CA CYS A 377 2.48 16.63 2.12
C CYS A 377 2.47 17.98 2.86
N GLU A 378 2.30 19.08 2.13
CA GLU A 378 2.21 20.43 2.68
C GLU A 378 1.04 20.61 3.67
N ASN A 379 -0.05 19.83 3.53
CA ASN A 379 -1.20 19.89 4.43
C ASN A 379 -0.85 19.48 5.87
N PHE A 380 0.31 18.87 6.08
CA PHE A 380 0.78 18.41 7.38
C PHE A 380 1.75 19.37 8.05
N ARG A 381 1.96 20.59 7.53
CA ARG A 381 2.78 21.59 8.22
C ARG A 381 2.24 21.83 9.64
N GLY A 382 3.10 21.68 10.65
CA GLY A 382 2.75 21.75 12.07
C GLY A 382 2.09 20.48 12.63
N TYR A 383 2.04 19.39 11.87
CA TYR A 383 1.47 18.13 12.36
C TYR A 383 2.38 17.50 13.41
N GLY A 384 1.85 17.37 14.63
CA GLY A 384 2.53 16.72 15.76
C GLY A 384 3.73 17.49 16.32
N SER A 385 3.93 18.75 15.91
CA SER A 385 4.97 19.67 16.41
C SER A 385 4.65 20.25 17.77
#